data_AF-A0A8J7VVM7-F1
#
_entry.id   AF-A0A8J7VVM7-F1
#
_cell.length_a   1.000
_cell.length_b   1.000
_cell.length_c   1.000
_cell.angle_alpha   90.00
_cell.angle_beta   90.00
_cell.angle_gamma   90.00
#
_symmetry.space_group_name_H-M   'P 1'
#
loop_
_entity.id
_entity.type
_entity.pdbx_description
1 polymer ?
#
loop_
_entity_poly.entity_id
_entity_poly.type
_entity_poly.pdbx_seq_one_letter_code
_entity_poly.pdbx_strand_id
1 'polypeptide(L)'
;VVALMQAVAPTPLTPAQVESILKSTAKPLPGSCSGGCGAGIVDAHAAVLAASGGGGGDPEPPVGGTLANGTPVTGLSGSAGTELRFTMTVPAGASGLKFVQSGGSGDADLYVRFGSAPTTSSYDCRPYQSGNNETCTIATAQAGTYHVLVRGYSSFSGVSLTGSYTASSGGGGDVLQDGVPVTGISGASGSTRTWTVQVPAGTSSLSIAASGGSGDADLYVRRGSAPTTSAYDCRPYRTGNNETCTFSSPGSGTWYVTLRGYSTYSGVSLVANY
;
A
#
# COMPACT_ATOMS: atom_id res chain seq x y z
N VAL A 1 23.92 7.33 -15.62
CA VAL A 1 22.55 6.89 -15.93
C VAL A 1 22.17 7.25 -17.36
N VAL A 2 22.13 8.53 -17.74
CA VAL A 2 21.77 8.96 -19.13
C VAL A 2 22.60 8.28 -20.22
N ALA A 3 23.93 8.20 -20.07
CA ALA A 3 24.77 7.52 -21.05
C ALA A 3 24.46 6.01 -21.17
N LEU A 4 24.11 5.35 -20.06
CA LEU A 4 23.65 3.95 -20.10
C LEU A 4 22.29 3.83 -20.76
N MET A 5 21.35 4.74 -20.47
CA MET A 5 20.05 4.79 -21.12
C MET A 5 20.19 4.93 -22.64
N GLN A 6 21.06 5.83 -23.10
CA GLN A 6 21.36 6.01 -24.52
C GLN A 6 22.03 4.78 -25.15
N ALA A 7 22.82 4.04 -24.39
CA ALA A 7 23.52 2.86 -24.88
C ALA A 7 22.61 1.64 -25.07
N VAL A 8 21.50 1.55 -24.30
CA VAL A 8 20.54 0.45 -24.41
C VAL A 8 19.30 0.80 -25.21
N ALA A 9 19.08 2.09 -25.49
CA ALA A 9 17.87 2.52 -26.19
C ALA A 9 17.89 2.08 -27.66
N PRO A 10 16.77 1.51 -28.16
CA PRO A 10 16.66 1.05 -29.54
C PRO A 10 16.75 2.21 -30.55
N THR A 11 16.43 3.43 -30.11
CA THR A 11 16.67 4.68 -30.84
C THR A 11 17.24 5.74 -29.89
N PRO A 12 18.04 6.70 -30.39
CA PRO A 12 18.58 7.75 -29.55
C PRO A 12 17.46 8.52 -28.84
N LEU A 13 17.51 8.56 -27.51
CA LEU A 13 16.54 9.28 -26.70
C LEU A 13 16.77 10.79 -26.83
N THR A 14 15.71 11.55 -27.05
CA THR A 14 15.77 13.01 -26.95
C THR A 14 15.99 13.43 -25.50
N PRO A 15 16.52 14.65 -25.24
CA PRO A 15 16.66 15.16 -23.87
C PRO A 15 15.35 15.12 -23.06
N ALA A 16 14.21 15.38 -23.70
CA ALA A 16 12.89 15.33 -23.07
C ALA A 16 12.48 13.89 -22.69
N GLN A 17 12.78 12.90 -23.52
CA GLN A 17 12.51 11.49 -23.22
C GLN A 17 13.39 10.98 -22.07
N VAL A 18 14.67 11.36 -22.06
CA VAL A 18 15.59 11.04 -20.96
C VAL A 18 15.08 11.63 -19.65
N GLU A 19 14.69 12.90 -19.66
CA GLU A 19 14.15 13.56 -18.47
C GLU A 19 12.86 12.89 -17.97
N SER A 20 11.96 12.52 -18.88
CA SER A 20 10.71 11.81 -18.53
C SER A 20 10.99 10.46 -17.87
N ILE A 21 11.86 9.64 -18.46
CA ILE A 21 12.23 8.33 -17.91
C ILE A 21 12.89 8.47 -16.54
N LEU A 22 13.79 9.44 -16.36
CA LEU A 22 14.45 9.67 -15.08
C LEU A 22 13.45 10.10 -13.99
N LYS A 23 12.44 10.90 -14.35
CA LYS A 23 11.40 11.34 -13.39
C LYS A 23 10.42 10.22 -13.06
N SER A 24 9.99 9.43 -14.04
CA SER A 24 9.00 8.37 -13.82
C SER A 24 9.58 7.15 -13.08
N THR A 25 10.89 6.95 -13.17
CA THR A 25 11.59 5.83 -12.51
C THR A 25 12.24 6.26 -11.19
N ALA A 26 12.20 7.54 -10.83
CA ALA A 26 12.78 8.01 -9.58
C ALA A 26 12.04 7.45 -8.37
N LYS A 27 12.81 7.10 -7.34
CA LYS A 27 12.32 6.69 -6.03
C LYS A 27 12.09 7.91 -5.15
N PRO A 28 11.06 7.91 -4.28
CA PRO A 28 10.88 8.99 -3.33
C PRO A 28 12.15 9.29 -2.53
N LEU A 29 12.48 10.58 -2.37
CA LEU A 29 13.53 11.02 -1.46
C LEU A 29 13.07 10.76 -0.01
N PRO A 30 13.87 10.08 0.82
CA PRO A 30 13.50 9.86 2.21
C PRO A 30 13.55 11.19 3.00
N GLY A 31 12.41 11.60 3.57
CA GLY A 31 12.26 12.83 4.36
C GLY A 31 11.27 13.83 3.77
N SER A 32 11.14 15.01 4.41
CA SER A 32 10.30 16.10 3.93
C SER A 32 11.17 17.21 3.32
N CYS A 33 10.86 17.62 2.08
CA CYS A 33 11.51 18.75 1.42
C CYS A 33 10.56 19.94 1.44
N SER A 34 10.86 20.99 2.22
CA SER A 34 10.04 22.20 2.35
C SER A 34 9.87 23.00 1.04
N GLY A 35 10.66 22.71 0.00
CA GLY A 35 10.57 23.33 -1.33
C GLY A 35 10.14 22.37 -2.45
N GLY A 36 9.71 21.14 -2.11
CA GLY A 36 9.42 20.06 -3.07
C GLY A 36 10.65 19.21 -3.39
N CYS A 37 10.50 17.88 -3.37
CA CYS A 37 11.61 16.93 -3.62
C CYS A 37 11.84 16.62 -5.11
N GLY A 38 11.17 17.34 -6.02
CA GLY A 38 11.09 16.95 -7.42
C GLY A 38 10.52 15.53 -7.57
N ALA A 39 11.00 14.77 -8.55
CA ALA A 39 10.57 13.38 -8.78
C ALA A 39 11.22 12.36 -7.81
N GLY A 40 12.18 12.78 -6.98
CA GLY A 40 12.92 11.89 -6.06
C GLY A 40 14.34 11.55 -6.52
N ILE A 41 14.92 10.49 -5.95
CA ILE A 41 16.25 9.94 -6.28
C ILE A 41 16.14 9.11 -7.55
N VAL A 42 16.99 9.39 -8.54
CA VAL A 42 17.09 8.59 -9.76
C VAL A 42 17.35 7.12 -9.43
N ASP A 43 16.48 6.23 -9.93
CA ASP A 43 16.77 4.79 -9.97
C ASP A 43 17.44 4.45 -11.30
N ALA A 44 18.76 4.24 -11.24
CA ALA A 44 19.55 3.96 -12.44
C ALA A 44 19.16 2.64 -13.13
N HIS A 45 18.72 1.63 -12.37
CA HIS A 45 18.34 0.33 -12.93
C HIS A 45 17.01 0.46 -13.66
N ALA A 46 16.00 1.04 -13.01
CA ALA A 46 14.69 1.24 -13.62
C ALA A 46 14.76 2.20 -14.82
N ALA A 47 15.59 3.25 -14.76
CA ALA A 47 15.79 4.18 -15.88
C ALA A 47 16.44 3.51 -17.10
N VAL A 48 17.43 2.64 -16.90
CA VAL A 48 18.10 1.90 -17.99
C VAL A 48 17.17 0.85 -18.58
N LEU A 49 16.40 0.15 -17.73
CA LEU A 49 15.42 -0.83 -18.17
C LEU A 49 14.34 -0.17 -19.04
N ALA A 50 13.75 0.93 -18.56
CA ALA A 50 12.77 1.72 -19.31
C ALA A 50 13.34 2.28 -20.62
N ALA A 51 14.63 2.65 -20.65
CA ALA A 51 15.29 3.11 -21.86
C ALA A 51 15.46 2.00 -22.92
N SER A 52 15.58 0.74 -22.51
CA SER A 52 15.86 -0.39 -23.40
C SER A 52 14.67 -0.84 -24.28
N GLY A 53 13.48 -0.26 -24.09
CA GLY A 53 12.33 -0.52 -24.97
C GLY A 53 11.62 -1.85 -24.78
N GLY A 54 11.92 -2.58 -23.69
CA GLY A 54 11.15 -3.75 -23.24
C GLY A 54 11.22 -4.94 -24.18
N GLY A 55 12.21 -5.82 -24.00
CA GLY A 55 12.25 -7.11 -24.70
C GLY A 55 13.42 -7.99 -24.30
N GLY A 56 13.16 -8.93 -23.38
CA GLY A 56 13.91 -10.18 -23.27
C GLY A 56 14.52 -10.48 -21.90
N GLY A 57 13.86 -11.38 -21.16
CA GLY A 57 14.48 -12.27 -20.17
C GLY A 57 14.44 -11.81 -18.72
N ASP A 58 13.63 -12.52 -17.92
CA ASP A 58 13.48 -12.49 -16.45
C ASP A 58 12.58 -11.38 -15.83
N PRO A 59 11.83 -11.72 -14.76
CA PRO A 59 10.62 -11.00 -14.37
C PRO A 59 10.97 -9.64 -13.78
N GLU A 60 10.67 -8.62 -14.57
CA GLU A 60 10.80 -7.20 -14.25
C GLU A 60 10.02 -6.83 -12.98
N PRO A 61 10.66 -6.14 -12.00
CA PRO A 61 9.95 -5.51 -10.89
C PRO A 61 9.00 -4.43 -11.44
N PRO A 62 7.73 -4.41 -11.02
CA PRO A 62 6.71 -3.62 -11.70
C PRO A 62 6.91 -2.10 -11.51
N VAL A 63 6.67 -1.31 -12.58
CA VAL A 63 6.46 0.14 -12.46
C VAL A 63 5.08 0.36 -11.82
N GLY A 64 5.03 0.37 -10.51
CA GLY A 64 3.84 0.70 -9.72
C GLY A 64 3.93 0.15 -8.30
N GLY A 65 3.45 0.95 -7.35
CA GLY A 65 3.64 0.73 -5.93
C GLY A 65 2.48 0.00 -5.25
N THR A 66 2.49 0.02 -3.93
CA THR A 66 1.37 -0.45 -3.11
C THR A 66 0.31 0.65 -2.99
N LEU A 67 -0.96 0.32 -3.21
CA LEU A 67 -2.09 1.21 -2.94
C LEU A 67 -2.45 1.16 -1.46
N ALA A 68 -2.60 2.33 -0.84
CA ALA A 68 -3.20 2.47 0.48
C ALA A 68 -4.73 2.61 0.35
N ASN A 69 -5.46 2.13 1.35
CA ASN A 69 -6.92 2.14 1.33
C ASN A 69 -7.49 3.56 1.28
N GLY A 70 -8.20 3.89 0.20
CA GLY A 70 -8.86 5.18 0.00
C GLY A 70 -7.93 6.32 -0.41
N THR A 71 -6.62 6.08 -0.55
CA THR A 71 -5.65 7.10 -0.97
C THR A 71 -5.38 7.01 -2.47
N PRO A 72 -5.60 8.10 -3.24
CA PRO A 72 -5.31 8.12 -4.67
C PRO A 72 -3.80 8.20 -4.93
N VAL A 73 -3.31 7.38 -5.87
CA VAL A 73 -2.04 7.62 -6.56
C VAL A 73 -2.33 8.46 -7.79
N THR A 74 -1.73 9.64 -7.89
CA THR A 74 -2.02 10.64 -8.94
C THR A 74 -0.85 10.82 -9.90
N GLY A 75 -1.09 11.53 -11.01
CA GLY A 75 -0.03 11.88 -11.97
C GLY A 75 0.44 10.70 -12.84
N LEU A 76 -0.34 9.63 -12.93
CA LEU A 76 -0.02 8.47 -13.74
C LEU A 76 -0.01 8.85 -15.22
N SER A 77 1.02 8.42 -15.93
CA SER A 77 1.21 8.70 -17.36
C SER A 77 1.96 7.57 -18.04
N GLY A 78 1.75 7.43 -19.35
CA GLY A 78 2.38 6.39 -20.16
C GLY A 78 2.05 6.54 -21.63
N SER A 79 2.84 5.90 -22.49
CA SER A 79 2.53 5.74 -23.92
C SER A 79 1.60 4.54 -24.14
N ALA A 80 1.11 4.37 -25.37
CA ALA A 80 0.37 3.17 -25.76
C ALA A 80 1.19 1.91 -25.45
N GLY A 81 0.56 0.92 -24.81
CA GLY A 81 1.18 -0.33 -24.37
C GLY A 81 1.95 -0.24 -23.05
N THR A 82 2.11 0.95 -22.45
CA THR A 82 2.73 1.08 -21.12
C THR A 82 1.88 0.36 -20.07
N GLU A 83 2.52 -0.43 -19.20
CA GLU A 83 1.88 -1.16 -18.12
C GLU A 83 2.38 -0.66 -16.76
N LEU A 84 1.48 -0.08 -15.97
CA LEU A 84 1.73 0.29 -14.57
C LEU A 84 1.04 -0.70 -13.64
N ARG A 85 1.79 -1.28 -12.71
CA ARG A 85 1.34 -2.44 -11.93
C ARG A 85 1.36 -2.13 -10.43
N PHE A 86 0.21 -2.18 -9.79
CA PHE A 86 0.04 -1.89 -8.37
C PHE A 86 -0.44 -3.11 -7.61
N THR A 87 -0.27 -3.08 -6.29
CA THR A 87 -0.83 -4.10 -5.39
C THR A 87 -1.59 -3.45 -4.24
N MET A 88 -2.70 -4.06 -3.81
CA MET A 88 -3.45 -3.65 -2.63
C MET A 88 -3.70 -4.87 -1.76
N THR A 89 -3.32 -4.81 -0.48
CA THR A 89 -3.65 -5.87 0.48
C THR A 89 -5.03 -5.59 1.06
N VAL A 90 -5.93 -6.56 0.96
CA VAL A 90 -7.29 -6.46 1.47
C VAL A 90 -7.43 -7.38 2.69
N PRO A 91 -7.89 -6.87 3.84
CA PRO A 91 -8.02 -7.66 5.05
C PRO A 91 -9.24 -8.57 4.99
N ALA A 92 -9.25 -9.60 5.83
CA ALA A 92 -10.40 -10.48 5.99
C ALA A 92 -11.64 -9.70 6.47
N GLY A 93 -12.80 -10.06 5.93
CA GLY A 93 -14.07 -9.42 6.23
C GLY A 93 -14.26 -8.02 5.64
N ALA A 94 -13.30 -7.53 4.82
CA ALA A 94 -13.50 -6.31 4.06
C ALA A 94 -14.73 -6.42 3.16
N SER A 95 -15.39 -5.29 2.90
CA SER A 95 -16.56 -5.20 2.02
C SER A 95 -16.48 -3.94 1.15
N GLY A 96 -17.26 -3.90 0.08
CA GLY A 96 -17.30 -2.74 -0.82
C GLY A 96 -15.97 -2.43 -1.51
N LEU A 97 -15.16 -3.45 -1.77
CA LEU A 97 -13.87 -3.30 -2.46
C LEU A 97 -14.10 -2.79 -3.88
N LYS A 98 -13.44 -1.68 -4.22
CA LYS A 98 -13.46 -1.10 -5.56
C LYS A 98 -12.11 -0.45 -5.89
N PHE A 99 -11.78 -0.49 -7.18
CA PHE A 99 -10.65 0.22 -7.77
C PHE A 99 -11.20 1.23 -8.77
N VAL A 100 -10.85 2.49 -8.59
CA VAL A 100 -11.36 3.61 -9.38
C VAL A 100 -10.18 4.30 -10.05
N GLN A 101 -10.23 4.35 -11.37
CA GLN A 101 -9.36 5.18 -12.19
C GLN A 101 -10.12 6.43 -12.62
N SER A 102 -9.50 7.61 -12.52
CA SER A 102 -10.16 8.85 -12.92
C SER A 102 -9.20 9.97 -13.32
N GLY A 103 -9.75 10.97 -14.02
CA GLY A 103 -9.05 12.19 -14.41
C GLY A 103 -8.09 12.01 -15.60
N GLY A 104 -7.23 13.00 -15.80
CA GLY A 104 -6.24 13.00 -16.87
C GLY A 104 -6.80 13.11 -18.29
N SER A 105 -5.95 12.81 -19.27
CA SER A 105 -6.26 12.73 -20.69
C SER A 105 -5.74 11.42 -21.29
N GLY A 106 -6.20 11.08 -22.50
CA GLY A 106 -5.84 9.83 -23.17
C GLY A 106 -6.76 8.66 -22.81
N ASP A 107 -6.24 7.45 -22.97
CA ASP A 107 -6.99 6.21 -22.76
C ASP A 107 -6.13 5.15 -22.07
N ALA A 108 -6.40 4.93 -20.78
CA ALA A 108 -5.81 3.89 -19.97
C ALA A 108 -6.89 2.91 -19.50
N ASP A 109 -6.62 1.63 -19.68
CA ASP A 109 -7.45 0.52 -19.23
C ASP A 109 -7.03 0.03 -17.83
N LEU A 110 -8.00 -0.39 -17.04
CA LEU A 110 -7.86 -0.97 -15.71
C LEU A 110 -8.14 -2.47 -15.73
N TYR A 111 -7.19 -3.26 -15.21
CA TYR A 111 -7.33 -4.69 -14.99
C TYR A 111 -7.06 -4.99 -13.51
N VAL A 112 -7.91 -5.79 -12.88
CA VAL A 112 -7.73 -6.21 -11.48
C VAL A 112 -7.84 -7.72 -11.38
N ARG A 113 -6.98 -8.33 -10.56
CA ARG A 113 -7.02 -9.75 -10.25
C ARG A 113 -6.56 -10.05 -8.82
N PHE A 114 -7.23 -10.98 -8.15
CA PHE A 114 -6.85 -11.45 -6.82
C PHE A 114 -5.74 -12.52 -6.91
N GLY A 115 -4.76 -12.43 -6.01
CA GLY A 115 -3.72 -13.44 -5.77
C GLY A 115 -2.66 -13.59 -6.88
N SER A 116 -2.83 -12.94 -8.03
CA SER A 116 -1.87 -12.99 -9.15
C SER A 116 -1.99 -11.76 -10.03
N ALA A 117 -0.90 -11.43 -10.73
CA ALA A 117 -0.88 -10.32 -11.67
C ALA A 117 -1.91 -10.55 -12.80
N PRO A 118 -2.74 -9.54 -13.12
CA PRO A 118 -3.61 -9.60 -14.29
C PRO A 118 -2.79 -9.53 -15.59
N THR A 119 -3.39 -10.09 -16.64
CA THR A 119 -2.98 -9.94 -18.04
C THR A 119 -4.17 -9.44 -18.86
N THR A 120 -3.95 -9.09 -20.12
CA THR A 120 -5.02 -8.65 -21.03
C THR A 120 -6.06 -9.73 -21.33
N SER A 121 -5.76 -11.00 -21.03
CA SER A 121 -6.64 -12.14 -21.22
C SER A 121 -7.05 -12.84 -19.92
N SER A 122 -6.52 -12.43 -18.77
CA SER A 122 -6.81 -13.03 -17.47
C SER A 122 -6.89 -11.95 -16.39
N TYR A 123 -8.12 -11.65 -15.99
CA TYR A 123 -8.49 -10.62 -15.03
C TYR A 123 -9.79 -11.05 -14.35
N ASP A 124 -10.00 -10.59 -13.12
CA ASP A 124 -11.28 -10.77 -12.42
C ASP A 124 -12.24 -9.62 -12.74
N CYS A 125 -11.69 -8.48 -13.17
CA CYS A 125 -12.46 -7.29 -13.43
C CYS A 125 -11.78 -6.36 -14.43
N ARG A 126 -12.56 -5.94 -15.43
CA ARG A 126 -12.25 -4.93 -16.45
C ARG A 126 -13.56 -4.24 -16.83
N PRO A 127 -13.73 -2.93 -16.61
CA PRO A 127 -15.03 -2.26 -16.81
C PRO A 127 -15.42 -1.93 -18.26
N TYR A 128 -14.57 -2.19 -19.27
CA TYR A 128 -14.86 -1.98 -20.70
C TYR A 128 -15.38 -0.57 -21.04
N GLN A 129 -14.90 0.47 -20.35
CA GLN A 129 -15.29 1.85 -20.61
C GLN A 129 -14.28 2.48 -21.58
N SER A 130 -14.70 3.47 -22.37
CA SER A 130 -13.78 4.26 -23.18
C SER A 130 -13.22 5.43 -22.37
N GLY A 131 -11.90 5.63 -22.40
CA GLY A 131 -11.23 6.72 -21.69
C GLY A 131 -10.88 6.38 -20.24
N ASN A 132 -10.33 7.36 -19.52
CA ASN A 132 -9.66 7.09 -18.24
C ASN A 132 -10.57 6.85 -17.02
N ASN A 133 -11.88 7.11 -17.12
CA ASN A 133 -12.79 7.02 -15.99
C ASN A 133 -13.38 5.62 -15.88
N GLU A 134 -12.69 4.77 -15.14
CA GLU A 134 -13.01 3.36 -15.01
C GLU A 134 -13.24 2.97 -13.56
N THR A 135 -14.26 2.15 -13.29
CA THR A 135 -14.51 1.62 -11.93
C THR A 135 -14.66 0.12 -11.99
N CYS A 136 -13.77 -0.55 -11.28
CA CYS A 136 -13.84 -1.97 -11.01
C CYS A 136 -14.40 -2.21 -9.61
N THR A 137 -15.60 -2.75 -9.51
CA THR A 137 -16.20 -3.15 -8.23
C THR A 137 -16.06 -4.64 -8.03
N ILE A 138 -15.46 -5.05 -6.91
CA ILE A 138 -15.31 -6.45 -6.54
C ILE A 138 -16.44 -6.83 -5.59
N ALA A 139 -17.38 -7.65 -6.07
CA ALA A 139 -18.60 -8.00 -5.34
C ALA A 139 -18.32 -8.75 -4.02
N THR A 140 -17.28 -9.59 -3.99
CA THR A 140 -16.87 -10.32 -2.79
C THR A 140 -15.37 -10.12 -2.58
N ALA A 141 -15.03 -9.27 -1.60
CA ALA A 141 -13.63 -9.02 -1.26
C ALA A 141 -13.04 -10.25 -0.55
N GLN A 142 -11.93 -10.74 -1.07
CA GLN A 142 -11.17 -11.84 -0.51
C GLN A 142 -10.00 -11.28 0.31
N ALA A 143 -9.69 -11.93 1.43
CA ALA A 143 -8.51 -11.58 2.21
C ALA A 143 -7.25 -11.94 1.41
N GLY A 144 -6.35 -10.98 1.21
CA GLY A 144 -5.09 -11.20 0.50
C GLY A 144 -4.75 -10.07 -0.46
N THR A 145 -3.84 -10.32 -1.39
CA THR A 145 -3.32 -9.30 -2.29
C THR A 145 -4.10 -9.25 -3.60
N TYR A 146 -4.62 -8.07 -3.93
CA TYR A 146 -5.13 -7.74 -5.26
C TYR A 146 -4.03 -7.08 -6.08
N HIS A 147 -3.87 -7.53 -7.31
CA HIS A 147 -2.99 -6.94 -8.30
C HIS A 147 -3.80 -6.10 -9.27
N VAL A 148 -3.33 -4.90 -9.52
CA VAL A 148 -3.98 -3.91 -10.38
C VAL A 148 -3.00 -3.57 -11.51
N LEU A 149 -3.47 -3.54 -12.74
CA LEU A 149 -2.72 -3.14 -13.91
C LEU A 149 -3.46 -1.98 -14.58
N VAL A 150 -2.77 -0.86 -14.72
CA VAL A 150 -3.18 0.26 -15.56
C VAL A 150 -2.39 0.16 -16.86
N ARG A 151 -3.07 0.00 -17.99
CA ARG A 151 -2.44 -0.21 -19.29
C ARG A 151 -2.89 0.86 -20.28
N GLY A 152 -1.96 1.60 -20.88
CA GLY A 152 -2.30 2.59 -21.90
C GLY A 152 -2.82 1.90 -23.16
N TYR A 153 -4.10 2.06 -23.49
CA TYR A 153 -4.61 1.72 -24.82
C TYR A 153 -4.06 2.72 -25.85
N SER A 154 -4.03 4.00 -25.45
CA SER A 154 -3.28 5.06 -26.11
C SER A 154 -2.40 5.79 -25.10
N SER A 155 -1.68 6.83 -25.52
CA SER A 155 -0.93 7.65 -24.56
C SER A 155 -1.88 8.31 -23.56
N PHE A 156 -1.56 8.23 -22.27
CA PHE A 156 -2.35 8.82 -21.19
C PHE A 156 -1.47 9.65 -20.26
N SER A 157 -2.07 10.64 -19.59
CA SER A 157 -1.37 11.50 -18.65
C SER A 157 -2.29 12.10 -17.59
N GLY A 158 -1.77 12.29 -16.38
CA GLY A 158 -2.49 12.90 -15.26
C GLY A 158 -3.60 12.01 -14.68
N VAL A 159 -3.54 10.70 -14.91
CA VAL A 159 -4.52 9.74 -14.40
C VAL A 159 -4.31 9.52 -12.90
N SER A 160 -5.40 9.29 -12.17
CA SER A 160 -5.38 8.92 -10.76
C SER A 160 -5.99 7.54 -10.55
N LEU A 161 -5.40 6.72 -9.68
CA LEU A 161 -5.88 5.39 -9.32
C LEU A 161 -6.10 5.32 -7.81
N THR A 162 -7.29 4.87 -7.39
CA THR A 162 -7.65 4.69 -5.98
C THR A 162 -8.18 3.28 -5.76
N GLY A 163 -7.55 2.51 -4.88
CA GLY A 163 -8.14 1.30 -4.31
C GLY A 163 -8.84 1.64 -3.00
N SER A 164 -10.06 1.15 -2.79
CA SER A 164 -10.80 1.41 -1.56
C SER A 164 -11.67 0.23 -1.14
N TYR A 165 -11.78 -0.02 0.16
CA TYR A 165 -12.71 -0.96 0.78
C TYR A 165 -13.12 -0.46 2.17
N THR A 166 -14.25 -0.99 2.66
CA THR A 166 -14.66 -0.84 4.06
C THR A 166 -14.09 -2.01 4.85
N ALA A 167 -13.19 -1.72 5.79
CA ALA A 167 -12.67 -2.74 6.70
C ALA A 167 -13.81 -3.29 7.58
N SER A 168 -13.79 -4.60 7.88
CA SER A 168 -14.77 -5.16 8.81
C SER A 168 -14.61 -4.53 10.19
N SER A 169 -15.72 -4.10 10.80
CA SER A 169 -15.81 -3.78 12.22
C SER A 169 -15.86 -5.01 13.12
N GLY A 170 -15.86 -6.21 12.54
CA GLY A 170 -15.83 -7.49 13.24
C GLY A 170 -14.46 -8.13 13.08
N GLY A 171 -13.67 -8.15 14.15
CA GLY A 171 -12.31 -8.70 14.12
C GLY A 171 -12.25 -10.13 13.58
N GLY A 172 -11.75 -10.26 12.35
CA GLY A 172 -11.51 -11.52 11.66
C GLY A 172 -10.20 -11.55 10.87
N GLY A 173 -9.35 -10.53 11.01
CA GLY A 173 -7.98 -10.55 10.49
C GLY A 173 -7.01 -10.18 11.61
N ASP A 174 -6.06 -11.05 11.89
CA ASP A 174 -4.99 -10.81 12.87
C ASP A 174 -3.83 -9.99 12.24
N VAL A 175 -4.10 -9.13 11.27
CA VAL A 175 -3.10 -8.29 10.59
C VAL A 175 -3.58 -6.84 10.50
N LEU A 176 -2.85 -5.91 11.12
CA LEU A 176 -3.03 -4.47 11.00
C LEU A 176 -2.35 -3.97 9.73
N GLN A 177 -2.96 -2.97 9.09
CA GLN A 177 -2.42 -2.30 7.92
C GLN A 177 -2.14 -0.83 8.24
N ASP A 178 -1.21 -0.24 7.50
CA ASP A 178 -0.84 1.16 7.63
C ASP A 178 -2.06 2.09 7.47
N GLY A 179 -2.30 2.92 8.47
CA GLY A 179 -3.38 3.91 8.53
C GLY A 179 -4.80 3.35 8.68
N VAL A 180 -4.99 2.02 8.73
CA VAL A 180 -6.33 1.41 8.74
C VAL A 180 -6.73 0.98 10.16
N PRO A 181 -7.75 1.60 10.78
CA PRO A 181 -8.21 1.19 12.09
C PRO A 181 -9.07 -0.09 12.03
N VAL A 182 -8.80 -1.02 12.94
CA VAL A 182 -9.71 -2.11 13.32
C VAL A 182 -10.58 -1.61 14.47
N THR A 183 -11.89 -1.60 14.30
CA THR A 183 -12.83 -1.03 15.28
C THR A 183 -13.70 -2.12 15.93
N GLY A 184 -14.51 -1.76 16.92
CA GLY A 184 -15.45 -2.69 17.55
C GLY A 184 -14.79 -3.78 18.39
N ILE A 185 -13.56 -3.56 18.83
CA ILE A 185 -12.80 -4.55 19.61
C ILE A 185 -13.35 -4.57 21.04
N SER A 186 -13.73 -5.76 21.49
CA SER A 186 -14.23 -6.00 22.84
C SER A 186 -13.58 -7.25 23.42
N GLY A 187 -13.52 -7.32 24.75
CA GLY A 187 -12.97 -8.45 25.48
C GLY A 187 -13.33 -8.44 26.96
N ALA A 188 -13.30 -9.61 27.59
CA ALA A 188 -13.45 -9.76 29.04
C ALA A 188 -12.15 -9.40 29.78
N SER A 189 -12.24 -9.15 31.09
CA SER A 189 -11.06 -9.02 31.94
C SER A 189 -10.16 -10.27 31.82
N GLY A 190 -8.86 -10.04 31.67
CA GLY A 190 -7.84 -11.06 31.46
C GLY A 190 -7.75 -11.62 30.03
N SER A 191 -8.74 -11.36 29.17
CA SER A 191 -8.72 -11.83 27.78
C SER A 191 -7.72 -11.06 26.94
N THR A 192 -7.11 -11.74 25.96
CA THR A 192 -6.13 -11.15 25.04
C THR A 192 -6.57 -11.36 23.60
N ARG A 193 -6.35 -10.35 22.75
CA ARG A 193 -6.43 -10.46 21.29
C ARG A 193 -5.14 -9.95 20.69
N THR A 194 -4.63 -10.62 19.67
CA THR A 194 -3.33 -10.33 19.07
C THR A 194 -3.46 -10.14 17.58
N TRP A 195 -2.85 -9.08 17.08
CA TRP A 195 -2.68 -8.78 15.67
C TRP A 195 -1.18 -8.75 15.33
N THR A 196 -0.90 -8.76 14.05
CA THR A 196 0.44 -8.64 13.47
C THR A 196 0.51 -7.44 12.56
N VAL A 197 1.68 -6.85 12.37
CA VAL A 197 1.93 -5.82 11.37
C VAL A 197 3.26 -6.11 10.71
N GLN A 198 3.29 -6.08 9.36
CA GLN A 198 4.54 -6.24 8.60
C GLN A 198 5.15 -4.88 8.36
N VAL A 199 6.28 -4.60 9.01
CA VAL A 199 7.00 -3.35 8.88
C VAL A 199 8.08 -3.50 7.79
N PRO A 200 8.02 -2.72 6.70
CA PRO A 200 9.04 -2.73 5.66
C PRO A 200 10.43 -2.31 6.16
N ALA A 201 11.47 -2.69 5.41
CA ALA A 201 12.82 -2.17 5.66
C ALA A 201 12.89 -0.67 5.34
N GLY A 202 13.51 0.09 6.25
CA GLY A 202 13.68 1.53 6.10
C GLY A 202 12.49 2.37 6.58
N THR A 203 11.48 1.78 7.22
CA THR A 203 10.43 2.55 7.91
C THR A 203 11.06 3.50 8.94
N SER A 204 10.66 4.78 8.90
CA SER A 204 11.20 5.84 9.77
C SER A 204 10.50 5.90 11.13
N SER A 205 9.23 5.51 11.19
CA SER A 205 8.45 5.47 12.42
C SER A 205 7.36 4.41 12.36
N LEU A 206 7.15 3.66 13.43
CA LEU A 206 5.96 2.84 13.64
C LEU A 206 5.17 3.43 14.81
N SER A 207 3.90 3.72 14.61
CA SER A 207 2.97 4.19 15.63
C SER A 207 1.76 3.25 15.71
N ILE A 208 1.52 2.66 16.87
CA ILE A 208 0.38 1.79 17.12
C ILE A 208 -0.45 2.42 18.22
N ALA A 209 -1.71 2.71 17.92
CA ALA A 209 -2.61 3.42 18.83
C ALA A 209 -3.92 2.66 19.02
N ALA A 210 -4.29 2.45 20.28
CA ALA A 210 -5.62 2.05 20.70
C ALA A 210 -6.39 3.29 21.19
N SER A 211 -7.68 3.38 20.86
CA SER A 211 -8.52 4.49 21.30
C SER A 211 -10.02 4.17 21.31
N GLY A 212 -10.78 5.02 21.99
CA GLY A 212 -12.25 4.94 22.04
C GLY A 212 -12.79 3.81 22.94
N GLY A 213 -14.08 3.52 22.80
CA GLY A 213 -14.76 2.47 23.56
C GLY A 213 -14.93 2.79 25.05
N SER A 214 -15.24 1.76 25.83
CA SER A 214 -15.36 1.77 27.29
C SER A 214 -14.53 0.65 27.93
N GLY A 215 -14.34 0.71 29.24
CA GLY A 215 -13.52 -0.26 29.98
C GLY A 215 -12.02 0.06 29.97
N ASP A 216 -11.20 -0.97 30.13
CA ASP A 216 -9.74 -0.84 30.23
C ASP A 216 -9.02 -1.96 29.49
N ALA A 217 -8.53 -1.65 28.29
CA ALA A 217 -7.69 -2.50 27.46
C ALA A 217 -6.26 -1.97 27.44
N ASP A 218 -5.32 -2.82 27.84
CA ASP A 218 -3.88 -2.59 27.82
C ASP A 218 -3.24 -3.02 26.49
N LEU A 219 -2.36 -2.20 25.94
CA LEU A 219 -1.63 -2.36 24.69
C LEU A 219 -0.22 -2.88 24.96
N TYR A 220 0.11 -3.98 24.29
CA TYR A 220 1.45 -4.57 24.27
C TYR A 220 1.93 -4.69 22.84
N VAL A 221 3.18 -4.31 22.59
CA VAL A 221 3.79 -4.43 21.26
C VAL A 221 5.15 -5.10 21.38
N ARG A 222 5.46 -6.01 20.46
CA ARG A 222 6.77 -6.67 20.39
C ARG A 222 7.14 -7.13 18.98
N ARG A 223 8.40 -6.98 18.58
CA ARG A 223 8.92 -7.48 17.30
C ARG A 223 9.24 -8.97 17.36
N GLY A 224 8.90 -9.69 16.30
CA GLY A 224 9.31 -11.07 16.04
C GLY A 224 8.63 -12.15 16.89
N SER A 225 7.87 -11.79 17.93
CA SER A 225 7.10 -12.73 18.75
C SER A 225 5.93 -12.02 19.45
N ALA A 226 4.90 -12.78 19.79
CA ALA A 226 3.78 -12.26 20.58
C ALA A 226 4.27 -11.74 21.95
N PRO A 227 3.84 -10.54 22.38
CA PRO A 227 4.19 -10.02 23.68
C PRO A 227 3.51 -10.82 24.80
N THR A 228 4.15 -10.80 25.98
CA THR A 228 3.57 -11.30 27.24
C THR A 228 3.58 -10.17 28.26
N THR A 229 3.01 -10.39 29.44
CA THR A 229 3.06 -9.38 30.53
C THR A 229 4.46 -9.12 31.08
N SER A 230 5.44 -9.97 30.76
CA SER A 230 6.84 -9.83 31.20
C SER A 230 7.82 -9.64 30.05
N ALA A 231 7.37 -9.74 28.79
CA ALA A 231 8.22 -9.58 27.62
C ALA A 231 7.47 -8.81 26.52
N TYR A 232 7.84 -7.55 26.37
CA TYR A 232 7.27 -6.60 25.42
C TYR A 232 8.34 -5.56 25.06
N ASP A 233 8.22 -4.95 23.88
CA ASP A 233 9.07 -3.83 23.48
C ASP A 233 8.41 -2.49 23.87
N CYS A 234 7.08 -2.45 23.94
CA CYS A 234 6.34 -1.30 24.45
C CYS A 234 5.07 -1.71 25.19
N ARG A 235 4.81 -1.00 26.30
CA ARG A 235 3.57 -0.97 27.07
C ARG A 235 3.43 0.44 27.67
N PRO A 236 2.40 1.25 27.33
CA PRO A 236 2.34 2.67 27.73
C PRO A 236 1.98 2.96 29.19
N TYR A 237 1.55 1.96 29.98
CA TYR A 237 1.15 2.09 31.39
C TYR A 237 0.08 3.17 31.64
N ARG A 238 -0.89 3.32 30.73
CA ARG A 238 -1.99 4.26 30.91
C ARG A 238 -3.24 3.53 31.41
N THR A 239 -4.11 4.28 32.08
CA THR A 239 -5.42 3.77 32.49
C THR A 239 -6.43 4.01 31.37
N GLY A 240 -7.23 3.00 31.05
CA GLY A 240 -8.25 3.05 30.01
C GLY A 240 -7.70 2.77 28.61
N ASN A 241 -8.57 2.84 27.61
CA ASN A 241 -8.27 2.31 26.26
C ASN A 241 -7.39 3.20 25.37
N ASN A 242 -7.00 4.39 25.82
CA ASN A 242 -6.25 5.36 25.00
C ASN A 242 -4.75 5.19 25.20
N GLU A 243 -4.18 4.29 24.41
CA GLU A 243 -2.80 3.86 24.52
C GLU A 243 -2.07 3.95 23.20
N THR A 244 -0.78 4.27 23.25
CA THR A 244 0.02 4.47 22.04
C THR A 244 1.46 4.03 22.26
N CYS A 245 1.96 3.21 21.35
CA CYS A 245 3.35 2.81 21.25
C CYS A 245 3.96 3.41 19.99
N THR A 246 5.06 4.14 20.14
CA THR A 246 5.81 4.72 19.02
C THR A 246 7.25 4.21 19.02
N PHE A 247 7.76 3.90 17.84
CA PHE A 247 9.11 3.43 17.62
C PHE A 247 9.73 4.26 16.50
N SER A 248 10.87 4.90 16.77
CA SER A 248 11.68 5.54 15.74
C SER A 248 12.59 4.51 15.07
N SER A 249 12.65 4.51 13.75
CA SER A 249 13.41 3.53 12.94
C SER A 249 13.14 2.07 13.36
N PRO A 250 11.87 1.61 13.35
CA PRO A 250 11.54 0.25 13.73
C PRO A 250 12.30 -0.75 12.85
N GLY A 251 12.76 -1.84 13.46
CA GLY A 251 13.31 -2.95 12.67
C GLY A 251 12.24 -3.54 11.76
N SER A 252 12.64 -3.92 10.55
CA SER A 252 11.74 -4.56 9.60
C SER A 252 11.30 -5.95 10.07
N GLY A 253 10.23 -6.43 9.46
CA GLY A 253 9.64 -7.74 9.71
C GLY A 253 8.37 -7.65 10.54
N THR A 254 8.00 -8.78 11.14
CA THR A 254 6.72 -8.92 11.81
C THR A 254 6.75 -8.34 13.22
N TRP A 255 5.82 -7.46 13.52
CA TRP A 255 5.53 -6.96 14.85
C TRP A 255 4.19 -7.52 15.31
N TYR A 256 4.09 -7.85 16.59
CA TYR A 256 2.90 -8.37 17.23
C TYR A 256 2.34 -7.30 18.16
N VAL A 257 1.03 -7.10 18.08
CA VAL A 257 0.27 -6.11 18.83
C VAL A 257 -0.82 -6.85 19.59
N THR A 258 -0.80 -6.79 20.92
CA THR A 258 -1.79 -7.47 21.76
C THR A 258 -2.56 -6.45 22.57
N LEU A 259 -3.89 -6.51 22.52
CA LEU A 259 -4.76 -5.88 23.50
C LEU A 259 -5.15 -6.89 24.56
N ARG A 260 -4.94 -6.55 25.83
CA ARG A 260 -5.31 -7.35 27.00
C ARG A 260 -6.32 -6.57 27.83
N GLY A 261 -7.47 -7.15 28.14
CA GLY A 261 -8.42 -6.52 29.06
C GLY A 261 -7.86 -6.50 30.49
N TYR A 262 -7.52 -5.33 31.04
CA TYR A 262 -7.33 -5.18 32.47
C TYR A 262 -8.70 -5.34 33.17
N SER A 263 -9.71 -4.66 32.61
CA SER A 263 -11.12 -4.91 32.89
C SER A 263 -11.86 -5.28 31.60
N THR A 264 -13.15 -5.62 31.70
CA THR A 264 -13.98 -5.82 30.50
C THR A 264 -14.03 -4.53 29.69
N TYR A 265 -13.76 -4.62 28.39
CA TYR A 265 -13.73 -3.47 27.48
C TYR A 265 -14.59 -3.73 26.25
N SER A 266 -15.06 -2.65 25.62
CA SER A 266 -15.88 -2.75 24.42
C SER A 266 -15.75 -1.56 23.49
N GLY A 267 -15.82 -1.80 22.19
CA GLY A 267 -15.84 -0.75 21.17
C GLY A 267 -14.51 -0.04 20.95
N VAL A 268 -13.40 -0.67 21.35
CA VAL A 268 -12.04 -0.13 21.15
C VAL A 268 -11.68 -0.17 19.67
N SER A 269 -10.93 0.84 19.22
CA SER A 269 -10.34 0.91 17.90
C SER A 269 -8.82 0.83 17.99
N LEU A 270 -8.18 0.11 17.08
CA LEU A 270 -6.73 -0.12 17.02
C LEU A 270 -6.22 0.22 15.63
N VAL A 271 -5.21 1.08 15.51
CA VAL A 271 -4.59 1.48 14.24
C VAL A 271 -3.07 1.40 14.33
N ALA A 272 -2.42 0.99 13.24
CA ALA A 272 -0.97 1.07 13.08
C ALA A 272 -0.64 2.04 11.94
N ASN A 273 0.41 2.85 12.07
CA ASN A 273 0.92 3.76 11.05
C ASN A 273 2.43 3.54 10.89
N TYR A 274 2.94 3.27 9.69
CA TYR A 274 4.35 2.88 9.46
C TYR A 274 4.84 3.03 8.01
#